data_AF-A0A8J3SMS2-F1
#
_entry.id   AF-A0A8J3SMS2-F1
#
_cell.length_a   1.000
_cell.length_b   1.000
_cell.length_c   1.000
_cell.angle_alpha   90.00
_cell.angle_beta   90.00
_cell.angle_gamma   90.00
#
_symmetry.space_group_name_H-M   'P 1'
#
loop_
_entity.id
_entity.type
_entity.pdbx_description
1 polymer ?
#
loop_
_entity_poly.entity_id
_entity_poly.type
_entity_poly.pdbx_seq_one_letter_code
_entity_poly.pdbx_strand_id
1 'polypeptide(L)'
;MLSSSVRRGSDAAGFITGLFLGALPTALAFTIVGSVLRVPLPEPARQILAGLAAAVFLLREFGVLKFPLLQNARLVPQFVALTPFWGSVQFGMEMGTGMRTYSPTGLPHITALCLLLLGSWSDALMAGAGFALGRALMLLTFLLARDKMAADKAFDFALPEIKPLFVLAFVPLLLVMVVLR
;
A
#
# COMPACT_ATOMS: atom_id res chain seq x y z
N MET A 1 -16.25 1.86 13.51
CA MET A 1 -15.20 1.49 14.49
C MET A 1 -14.43 2.70 14.95
N LEU A 2 -13.67 3.35 14.08
CA LEU A 2 -12.86 4.55 14.39
C LEU A 2 -13.66 5.85 14.65
N SER A 3 -14.99 5.77 14.79
CA SER A 3 -15.89 6.94 14.88
C SER A 3 -16.72 7.00 16.16
N SER A 4 -16.61 6.03 17.08
CA SER A 4 -17.20 6.23 18.42
C SER A 4 -16.28 7.20 19.18
N SER A 5 -16.83 8.31 19.65
CA SER A 5 -16.07 9.39 20.29
C SER A 5 -15.27 8.93 21.52
N VAL A 6 -15.70 7.84 22.15
CA VAL A 6 -15.14 7.30 23.40
C VAL A 6 -13.87 6.45 23.16
N ARG A 7 -13.65 5.86 21.97
CA ARG A 7 -12.56 4.87 21.72
C ARG A 7 -11.66 5.20 20.52
N ARG A 8 -11.81 6.42 19.97
CA ARG A 8 -11.14 6.88 18.75
C ARG A 8 -9.62 6.68 18.75
N GLY A 9 -8.95 6.91 19.88
CA GLY A 9 -7.48 6.81 20.00
C GLY A 9 -6.95 5.38 20.07
N SER A 10 -7.54 4.53 20.92
CA SER A 10 -7.09 3.14 21.08
C SER A 10 -7.34 2.31 19.83
N ASP A 11 -8.45 2.54 19.13
CA ASP A 11 -8.79 1.83 17.90
C ASP A 11 -7.88 2.26 16.73
N ALA A 12 -7.44 3.52 16.70
CA ALA A 12 -6.48 4.01 15.72
C ALA A 12 -5.08 3.42 15.92
N ALA A 13 -4.59 3.39 17.17
CA ALA A 13 -3.31 2.77 17.50
C ALA A 13 -3.31 1.27 17.16
N GLY A 14 -4.40 0.56 17.49
CA GLY A 14 -4.57 -0.85 17.12
C GLY A 14 -4.49 -1.05 15.60
N PHE A 15 -5.21 -0.24 14.83
CA PHE A 15 -5.19 -0.30 13.37
C PHE A 15 -3.81 -0.03 12.78
N ILE A 16 -3.10 1.01 13.25
CA ILE A 16 -1.75 1.33 12.78
C ILE A 16 -0.78 0.19 13.10
N THR A 17 -0.82 -0.34 14.32
CA THR A 17 -0.03 -1.52 14.71
C THR A 17 -0.32 -2.70 13.77
N GLY A 18 -1.61 -2.97 13.51
CA GLY A 18 -2.03 -3.96 12.52
C GLY A 18 -1.40 -3.73 11.16
N LEU A 19 -1.46 -2.50 10.62
CA LEU A 19 -0.89 -2.16 9.31
C LEU A 19 0.59 -2.55 9.21
N PHE A 20 1.40 -2.22 10.23
CA PHE A 20 2.81 -2.59 10.26
C PHE A 20 3.01 -4.11 10.38
N LEU A 21 2.23 -4.78 11.23
CA LEU A 21 2.25 -6.24 11.38
C LEU A 21 1.85 -6.98 10.10
N GLY A 22 1.06 -6.36 9.21
CA GLY A 22 0.75 -6.93 7.90
C GLY A 22 1.78 -6.56 6.82
N ALA A 23 2.10 -5.27 6.70
CA ALA A 23 2.89 -4.75 5.60
C ALA A 23 4.36 -5.18 5.63
N LEU A 24 4.99 -5.20 6.82
CA LEU A 24 6.39 -5.60 6.94
C LEU A 24 6.59 -7.08 6.59
N PRO A 25 5.85 -8.05 7.17
CA PRO A 25 5.98 -9.45 6.78
C PRO A 25 5.64 -9.70 5.32
N THR A 26 4.65 -9.01 4.75
CA THR A 26 4.31 -9.14 3.33
C THR A 26 5.44 -8.65 2.42
N ALA A 27 6.04 -7.50 2.71
CA ALA A 27 7.18 -7.00 1.95
C ALA A 27 8.39 -7.95 2.05
N LEU A 28 8.67 -8.47 3.24
CA LEU A 28 9.71 -9.47 3.45
C LEU A 28 9.42 -10.77 2.69
N ALA A 29 8.17 -11.23 2.70
CA ALA A 29 7.74 -12.41 1.94
C ALA A 29 7.95 -12.22 0.44
N PHE A 30 7.65 -11.04 -0.12
CA PHE A 30 7.96 -10.73 -1.52
C PHE A 30 9.47 -10.81 -1.82
N THR A 31 10.33 -10.31 -0.94
CA THR A 31 11.79 -10.43 -1.11
C THR A 31 12.27 -11.88 -0.98
N ILE A 32 11.72 -12.66 -0.05
CA ILE A 32 12.07 -14.08 0.13
C ILE A 32 11.67 -14.88 -1.11
N VAL A 33 10.40 -14.79 -1.54
CA VAL A 33 9.90 -15.44 -2.76
C VAL A 33 10.66 -14.94 -3.99
N GLY A 34 10.94 -13.65 -4.03
CA GLY A 34 11.75 -13.01 -5.06
C GLY A 34 13.14 -13.61 -5.16
N SER A 35 13.81 -13.87 -4.03
CA SER A 35 15.17 -14.43 -4.05
C SER A 35 15.25 -15.77 -4.79
N VAL A 36 14.22 -16.62 -4.66
CA VAL A 36 14.08 -17.87 -5.41
C VAL A 36 13.78 -17.61 -6.89
N LEU A 37 12.84 -16.70 -7.19
CA LEU A 37 12.44 -16.36 -8.56
C LEU A 37 13.58 -15.74 -9.39
N ARG A 38 14.52 -15.06 -8.74
CA ARG A 38 15.66 -14.38 -9.40
C ARG A 38 16.79 -15.32 -9.78
N VAL A 39 16.85 -16.54 -9.23
CA VAL A 39 17.91 -17.52 -9.51
C VAL A 39 18.04 -17.83 -11.01
N PRO A 40 16.95 -18.13 -11.76
CA PRO A 40 17.06 -18.40 -13.19
C PRO A 40 17.15 -17.14 -14.08
N LEU A 41 17.03 -15.93 -13.51
CA LEU A 41 16.91 -14.70 -14.29
C LEU A 41 18.18 -13.84 -14.19
N PRO A 42 18.86 -13.55 -15.32
CA PRO A 42 19.99 -12.64 -15.31
C PRO A 42 19.52 -11.22 -14.96
N GLU A 43 20.41 -10.45 -14.34
CA GLU A 43 20.12 -9.11 -13.83
C GLU A 43 19.43 -8.16 -14.84
N PRO A 44 19.91 -8.04 -16.09
CA PRO A 44 19.26 -7.18 -17.07
C PRO A 44 17.82 -7.60 -17.35
N ALA A 45 17.52 -8.90 -17.37
CA ALA A 45 16.16 -9.38 -17.58
C ALA A 45 15.24 -8.98 -16.42
N ARG A 46 15.73 -9.04 -15.18
CA ARG A 46 14.97 -8.60 -13.99
C ARG A 46 14.67 -7.10 -14.04
N GLN A 47 15.65 -6.28 -14.40
CA GLN A 47 15.50 -4.83 -14.55
C GLN A 47 14.51 -4.48 -15.67
N ILE A 48 14.62 -5.13 -16.84
CA ILE A 48 13.69 -4.94 -17.96
C ILE A 48 12.26 -5.32 -17.54
N LEU A 49 12.06 -6.48 -16.90
CA LEU A 49 10.74 -6.92 -16.44
C LEU A 49 10.14 -5.94 -15.42
N ALA A 50 10.94 -5.49 -14.45
CA ALA A 50 10.50 -4.50 -13.46
C ALA A 50 10.17 -3.16 -14.11
N GLY A 51 10.99 -2.68 -15.04
CA GLY A 51 10.78 -1.44 -15.78
C GLY A 51 9.54 -1.48 -16.66
N LEU A 52 9.30 -2.59 -17.38
CA LEU A 52 8.09 -2.79 -18.17
C LEU A 52 6.83 -2.80 -17.29
N ALA A 53 6.87 -3.54 -16.17
CA ALA A 53 5.77 -3.55 -15.22
C ALA A 53 5.48 -2.12 -14.68
N ALA A 54 6.52 -1.41 -14.25
CA ALA A 54 6.40 -0.03 -13.78
C ALA A 54 5.79 0.87 -14.86
N ALA A 55 6.27 0.80 -16.11
CA ALA A 55 5.74 1.58 -17.22
C ALA A 55 4.24 1.30 -17.45
N VAL A 56 3.82 0.03 -17.48
CA VAL A 56 2.41 -0.36 -17.66
C VAL A 56 1.52 0.20 -16.55
N PHE A 57 1.93 0.08 -15.29
CA PHE A 57 1.16 0.64 -14.19
C PHE A 57 1.18 2.17 -14.16
N LEU A 58 2.29 2.83 -14.51
CA LEU A 58 2.35 4.28 -14.63
C LEU A 58 1.42 4.80 -15.74
N LEU A 59 1.42 4.16 -16.91
CA LEU A 59 0.47 4.48 -17.99
C LEU A 59 -0.98 4.29 -17.53
N ARG A 60 -1.26 3.29 -16.69
CA ARG A 60 -2.56 3.14 -16.03
C ARG A 60 -2.84 4.29 -15.06
N GLU A 61 -1.86 4.71 -14.26
CA GLU A 61 -2.05 5.81 -13.31
C GLU A 61 -2.41 7.13 -14.01
N PHE A 62 -1.82 7.38 -15.19
CA PHE A 62 -2.15 8.52 -16.06
C PHE A 62 -3.41 8.33 -16.92
N GLY A 63 -4.10 7.20 -16.80
CA GLY A 63 -5.36 6.93 -17.52
C GLY A 63 -5.19 6.55 -19.00
N VAL A 64 -3.95 6.34 -19.46
CA VAL A 64 -3.65 5.87 -20.83
C VAL A 64 -4.09 4.41 -20.99
N LEU A 65 -3.85 3.57 -19.98
CA LEU A 65 -4.31 2.19 -19.94
C LEU A 65 -5.43 2.02 -18.89
N LYS A 66 -6.41 1.17 -19.18
CA LYS A 66 -7.52 0.87 -18.27
C LYS A 66 -7.63 -0.63 -18.06
N PHE A 67 -7.22 -1.09 -16.88
CA PHE A 67 -7.41 -2.46 -16.44
C PHE A 67 -7.68 -2.52 -14.93
N PRO A 68 -8.45 -3.53 -14.47
CA PRO A 68 -8.71 -3.72 -13.05
C PRO A 68 -7.43 -4.08 -12.31
N LEU A 69 -7.21 -3.50 -11.14
CA LEU A 69 -6.13 -3.93 -10.26
C LEU A 69 -6.48 -5.27 -9.63
N LEU A 70 -5.49 -6.16 -9.56
CA LEU A 70 -5.62 -7.40 -8.78
C LEU A 70 -5.67 -7.02 -7.30
N GLN A 71 -6.87 -6.99 -6.75
CA GLN A 71 -7.10 -6.60 -5.36
C GLN A 71 -8.25 -7.40 -4.77
N ASN A 72 -8.16 -7.68 -3.47
CA ASN A 72 -9.19 -8.39 -2.75
C ASN A 72 -10.08 -7.37 -2.01
N ALA A 73 -11.08 -6.85 -2.72
CA ALA A 73 -11.97 -5.80 -2.23
C ALA A 73 -13.11 -6.31 -1.33
N ARG A 74 -12.84 -7.33 -0.50
CA ARG A 74 -13.81 -7.81 0.48
C ARG A 74 -14.04 -6.76 1.57
N LEU A 75 -15.30 -6.51 1.89
CA LEU A 75 -15.69 -5.60 2.96
C LEU A 75 -15.25 -6.13 4.33
N VAL A 76 -15.08 -5.21 5.28
CA VAL A 76 -14.73 -5.52 6.67
C VAL A 76 -15.87 -6.31 7.32
N PRO A 77 -15.61 -7.49 7.90
CA PRO A 77 -16.64 -8.23 8.62
C PRO A 77 -17.16 -7.46 9.82
N GLN A 78 -18.46 -7.56 10.08
CA GLN A 78 -19.11 -6.85 11.17
C GLN A 78 -18.62 -7.30 12.56
N PHE A 79 -18.07 -8.50 12.71
CA PHE A 79 -17.54 -8.97 14.00
C PHE A 79 -16.28 -8.23 14.45
N VAL A 80 -15.50 -7.68 13.51
CA VAL A 80 -14.36 -6.80 13.82
C VAL A 80 -14.87 -5.60 14.64
N ALA A 81 -16.07 -5.11 14.28
CA ALA A 81 -17.06 -4.36 15.06
C ALA A 81 -17.01 -4.44 16.59
N LEU A 82 -16.94 -5.69 17.03
CA LEU A 82 -17.38 -6.15 18.33
C LEU A 82 -16.21 -6.43 19.26
N THR A 83 -14.98 -6.41 18.75
CA THR A 83 -13.75 -6.72 19.51
C THR A 83 -12.85 -5.47 19.56
N PRO A 84 -12.99 -4.59 20.58
CA PRO A 84 -12.23 -3.34 20.66
C PRO A 84 -10.72 -3.58 20.67
N PHE A 85 -9.94 -2.65 20.11
CA PHE A 85 -8.49 -2.76 19.88
C PHE A 85 -8.07 -3.93 18.96
N TRP A 86 -8.33 -5.19 19.34
CA TRP A 86 -7.90 -6.38 18.60
C TRP A 86 -8.59 -6.53 17.25
N GLY A 87 -9.85 -6.13 17.13
CA GLY A 87 -10.53 -6.03 15.84
C GLY A 87 -9.82 -5.01 14.94
N SER A 88 -9.48 -3.83 15.47
CA SER A 88 -8.73 -2.82 14.73
C SER A 88 -7.33 -3.33 14.31
N VAL A 89 -6.62 -4.05 15.20
CA VAL A 89 -5.33 -4.69 14.89
C VAL A 89 -5.49 -5.72 13.76
N GLN A 90 -6.45 -6.63 13.87
CA GLN A 90 -6.72 -7.63 12.83
C GLN A 90 -7.02 -6.97 11.49
N PHE A 91 -7.89 -5.96 11.49
CA PHE A 91 -8.25 -5.25 10.27
C PHE A 91 -7.05 -4.51 9.65
N GLY A 92 -6.26 -3.83 10.49
CA GLY A 92 -5.01 -3.20 10.07
C GLY A 92 -4.06 -4.22 9.45
N MET A 93 -3.93 -5.41 10.05
CA MET A 93 -3.08 -6.49 9.52
C MET A 93 -3.57 -7.02 8.17
N GLU A 94 -4.87 -7.32 8.03
CA GLU A 94 -5.46 -7.77 6.77
C GLU A 94 -5.36 -6.70 5.65
N MET A 95 -5.41 -5.42 6.02
CA MET A 95 -5.13 -4.33 5.10
C MET A 95 -3.63 -4.23 4.77
N GLY A 96 -2.76 -4.36 5.77
CA GLY A 96 -1.30 -4.33 5.62
C GLY A 96 -0.79 -5.40 4.66
N THR A 97 -1.39 -6.60 4.72
CA THR A 97 -1.02 -7.72 3.83
C THR A 97 -1.64 -7.66 2.44
N GLY A 98 -2.61 -6.77 2.21
CA GLY A 98 -3.39 -6.75 0.97
C GLY A 98 -4.51 -7.79 0.88
N MET A 99 -4.71 -8.63 1.91
CA MET A 99 -5.77 -9.67 1.94
C MET A 99 -7.19 -9.11 1.89
N ARG A 100 -7.39 -7.91 2.45
CA ARG A 100 -8.63 -7.12 2.37
C ARG A 100 -8.30 -5.66 2.10
N THR A 101 -7.94 -5.37 0.86
CA THR A 101 -7.49 -4.04 0.48
C THR A 101 -8.12 -3.59 -0.82
N TYR A 102 -8.69 -2.39 -0.77
CA TYR A 102 -8.95 -1.56 -1.93
C TYR A 102 -7.78 -0.57 -2.08
N SER A 103 -7.11 -0.59 -3.22
CA SER A 103 -6.08 0.38 -3.58
C SER A 103 -6.59 1.24 -4.73
N PRO A 104 -6.73 2.57 -4.54
CA PRO A 104 -7.14 3.47 -5.63
C PRO A 104 -6.04 3.64 -6.69
N THR A 105 -4.83 3.15 -6.40
CA THR A 105 -3.63 3.31 -7.22
C THR A 105 -2.89 1.99 -7.39
N GLY A 106 -2.23 1.82 -8.53
CA GLY A 106 -1.36 0.69 -8.84
C GLY A 106 0.06 0.81 -8.27
N LEU A 107 0.42 1.92 -7.62
CA LEU A 107 1.78 2.11 -7.09
C LEU A 107 2.23 0.99 -6.13
N PRO A 108 1.40 0.49 -5.17
CA PRO A 108 1.78 -0.65 -4.33
C PRO A 108 2.06 -1.93 -5.12
N HIS A 109 1.38 -2.14 -6.25
CA HIS A 109 1.63 -3.28 -7.14
C HIS A 109 2.97 -3.15 -7.84
N ILE A 110 3.37 -1.94 -8.26
CA ILE A 110 4.71 -1.70 -8.80
C ILE A 110 5.75 -2.02 -7.73
N THR A 111 5.59 -1.50 -6.51
CA THR A 111 6.51 -1.78 -5.40
C THR A 111 6.64 -3.26 -5.13
N ALA A 112 5.54 -4.01 -5.09
CA ALA A 112 5.55 -5.45 -4.86
C ALA A 112 6.32 -6.21 -5.97
N LEU A 113 6.13 -5.82 -7.23
CA LEU A 113 6.86 -6.40 -8.37
C LEU A 113 8.36 -6.04 -8.33
N CYS A 114 8.71 -4.80 -7.98
CA CYS A 114 10.09 -4.40 -7.78
C CYS A 114 10.74 -5.15 -6.60
N LEU A 115 10.02 -5.37 -5.50
CA LEU A 115 10.48 -6.20 -4.39
C LEU A 115 10.67 -7.66 -4.81
N LEU A 116 9.80 -8.22 -5.65
CA LEU A 116 9.98 -9.58 -6.18
C LEU A 116 11.20 -9.69 -7.08
N LEU A 117 11.39 -8.76 -8.01
CA LEU A 117 12.39 -8.89 -9.06
C LEU A 117 13.76 -8.36 -8.67
N LEU A 118 13.82 -7.36 -7.78
CA LEU A 118 15.05 -6.60 -7.50
C LEU A 118 15.30 -6.35 -6.00
N GLY A 119 14.27 -6.38 -5.15
CA GLY A 119 14.35 -5.92 -3.75
C GLY A 119 15.40 -6.61 -2.87
N SER A 120 16.07 -5.83 -2.02
CA SER A 120 16.89 -6.28 -0.90
C SER A 120 16.10 -6.27 0.40
N TRP A 121 16.72 -6.67 1.51
CA TRP A 121 16.11 -6.62 2.84
C TRP A 121 15.76 -5.20 3.28
N SER A 122 16.65 -4.22 3.04
CA SER A 122 16.39 -2.82 3.39
C SER A 122 15.23 -2.26 2.57
N ASP A 123 15.15 -2.60 1.28
CA ASP A 123 14.03 -2.19 0.42
C ASP A 123 12.70 -2.73 0.93
N ALA A 124 12.66 -3.99 1.37
CA ALA A 124 11.47 -4.61 1.94
C ALA A 124 10.99 -3.86 3.19
N LEU A 125 11.92 -3.53 4.09
CA LEU A 125 11.58 -2.78 5.31
C LEU A 125 11.08 -1.37 4.99
N MET A 126 11.76 -0.66 4.09
CA MET A 126 11.34 0.69 3.68
C MET A 126 10.00 0.68 2.95
N ALA A 127 9.79 -0.28 2.04
CA ALA A 127 8.54 -0.43 1.29
C ALA A 127 7.37 -0.81 2.21
N GLY A 128 7.57 -1.79 3.10
CA GLY A 128 6.56 -2.20 4.07
C GLY A 128 6.19 -1.08 5.04
N ALA A 129 7.19 -0.38 5.58
CA ALA A 129 6.97 0.78 6.45
C ALA A 129 6.29 1.94 5.68
N GLY A 130 6.75 2.25 4.48
CA GLY A 130 6.15 3.30 3.64
C GLY A 130 4.70 3.01 3.27
N PHE A 131 4.38 1.76 2.95
CA PHE A 131 3.00 1.34 2.70
C PHE A 131 2.13 1.48 3.95
N ALA A 132 2.59 1.00 5.11
CA ALA A 132 1.89 1.15 6.38
C ALA A 132 1.69 2.63 6.76
N LEU A 133 2.73 3.47 6.59
CA LEU A 133 2.68 4.90 6.85
C LEU A 133 1.71 5.63 5.92
N GLY A 134 1.71 5.34 4.61
CA GLY A 134 0.77 5.94 3.67
C GLY A 134 -0.68 5.64 4.03
N ARG A 135 -0.96 4.41 4.47
CA ARG A 135 -2.28 3.99 4.97
C ARG A 135 -2.62 4.62 6.32
N ALA A 136 -1.65 4.72 7.22
CA ALA A 136 -1.83 5.36 8.52
C ALA A 136 -2.11 6.87 8.36
N LEU A 137 -1.43 7.55 7.44
CA LEU A 137 -1.62 8.97 7.17
C LEU A 137 -3.06 9.26 6.73
N MET A 138 -3.62 8.42 5.85
CA MET A 138 -5.03 8.51 5.46
C MET A 138 -5.96 8.39 6.67
N LEU A 139 -5.71 7.46 7.59
CA LEU A 139 -6.49 7.38 8.83
C LEU A 139 -6.34 8.66 9.67
N LEU A 140 -5.11 9.14 9.86
CA LEU A 140 -4.82 10.30 10.70
C LEU A 140 -5.49 11.56 10.17
N THR A 141 -5.54 11.78 8.85
CA THR A 141 -6.27 12.91 8.25
C THR A 141 -7.77 12.84 8.55
N PHE A 142 -8.38 11.65 8.48
CA PHE A 142 -9.79 11.47 8.84
C PHE A 142 -10.07 11.59 10.34
N LEU A 143 -9.09 11.30 11.20
CA LEU A 143 -9.23 11.51 12.65
C LEU A 143 -9.15 12.99 13.03
N LEU A 144 -8.36 13.77 12.30
CA LEU A 144 -8.23 15.22 12.46
C LEU A 144 -9.43 15.98 11.86
N ALA A 145 -10.15 15.37 10.93
CA ALA A 145 -11.36 15.94 10.36
C ALA A 145 -12.46 16.12 11.41
N ARG A 146 -12.97 17.35 11.53
CA ARG A 146 -14.12 17.67 12.40
C ARG A 146 -15.44 17.15 11.83
N ASP A 147 -15.59 17.20 10.51
CA ASP A 147 -16.74 16.66 9.78
C ASP A 147 -16.23 15.57 8.82
N LYS A 148 -16.70 14.34 9.08
CA LYS A 148 -16.32 13.17 8.29
C LYS A 148 -16.88 13.24 6.87
N MET A 149 -18.13 13.66 6.68
CA MET A 149 -18.74 13.73 5.35
C MET A 149 -18.07 14.80 4.50
N ALA A 150 -17.72 15.94 5.10
CA ALA A 150 -16.96 16.97 4.42
C ALA A 150 -15.55 16.49 4.04
N ALA A 151 -14.87 15.76 4.93
CA ALA A 151 -13.55 15.20 4.65
C ALA A 151 -13.58 14.10 3.57
N ASP A 152 -14.57 13.20 3.59
CA ASP A 152 -14.76 12.18 2.55
C ASP A 152 -14.95 12.85 1.17
N LYS A 153 -15.85 13.86 1.09
CA LYS A 153 -16.06 14.61 -0.16
C LYS A 153 -14.81 15.37 -0.63
N ALA A 154 -14.09 16.00 0.29
CA ALA A 154 -12.86 16.71 -0.04
C ALA A 154 -11.79 15.75 -0.56
N PHE A 155 -11.68 14.56 0.04
CA PHE A 155 -10.77 13.52 -0.43
C PHE A 155 -11.16 13.05 -1.84
N ASP A 156 -12.43 12.74 -2.09
CA ASP A 156 -12.91 12.29 -3.40
C ASP A 156 -12.68 13.34 -4.50
N PHE A 157 -12.86 14.62 -4.18
CA PHE A 157 -12.65 15.73 -5.13
C PHE A 157 -11.17 16.02 -5.37
N ALA A 158 -10.33 15.99 -4.33
CA ALA A 158 -8.91 16.33 -4.44
C ALA A 158 -8.05 15.16 -4.93
N LEU A 159 -8.47 13.91 -4.75
CA LEU A 159 -7.68 12.73 -5.10
C LEU A 159 -7.26 12.71 -6.58
N PRO A 160 -8.12 13.02 -7.58
CA PRO A 160 -7.71 13.11 -8.98
C PRO A 160 -6.60 14.13 -9.23
N GLU A 161 -6.64 15.27 -8.53
CA GLU A 161 -5.66 16.36 -8.68
C GLU A 161 -4.32 16.05 -7.99
N ILE A 162 -4.36 15.33 -6.86
CA ILE A 162 -3.16 14.97 -6.07
C ILE A 162 -2.50 13.69 -6.62
N LYS A 163 -3.23 12.83 -7.32
CA LYS A 163 -2.71 11.56 -7.86
C LYS A 163 -1.42 11.73 -8.69
N PRO A 164 -1.28 12.70 -9.61
CA PRO A 164 -0.02 12.94 -10.33
C PRO A 164 1.15 13.26 -9.39
N LEU A 165 0.91 13.97 -8.29
CA LEU A 165 1.94 14.30 -7.32
C LEU A 165 2.48 13.06 -6.62
N PHE A 166 1.62 12.09 -6.26
CA PHE A 166 2.07 10.79 -5.74
C PHE A 166 2.89 10.01 -6.76
N VAL A 167 2.48 10.03 -8.04
CA VAL A 167 3.24 9.39 -9.12
C VAL A 167 4.61 10.04 -9.28
N LEU A 168 4.67 11.38 -9.36
CA LEU A 168 5.91 12.14 -9.50
C LEU A 168 6.86 11.92 -8.32
N ALA A 169 6.35 11.86 -7.09
CA ALA A 169 7.14 11.53 -5.90
C ALA A 169 7.67 10.08 -5.92
N PHE A 170 6.96 9.16 -6.58
CA PHE A 170 7.31 7.75 -6.65
C PHE A 170 8.33 7.41 -7.75
N VAL A 171 8.34 8.16 -8.85
CA VAL A 171 9.24 7.93 -10.00
C VAL A 171 10.74 7.90 -9.62
N PRO A 172 11.27 8.84 -8.81
CA PRO A 172 12.67 8.78 -8.38
C PRO A 172 13.01 7.50 -7.62
N LEU A 173 12.10 7.02 -6.76
CA LEU A 173 12.29 5.77 -6.02
C LEU A 173 12.34 4.58 -6.97
N LEU A 174 11.48 4.56 -8.00
CA LEU A 174 11.53 3.53 -9.04
C LEU A 174 12.82 3.58 -9.85
N LEU A 175 13.29 4.77 -10.22
CA LEU A 175 14.54 4.92 -10.96
C LEU A 175 15.73 4.39 -10.15
N VAL A 176 15.79 4.72 -8.86
CA VAL A 176 16.81 4.15 -7.95
C VAL A 176 16.71 2.63 -7.89
N MET A 177 15.50 2.08 -7.74
CA MET A 177 15.31 0.63 -7.62
C MET A 177 15.59 -0.16 -8.89
N VAL A 178 15.35 0.42 -10.08
CA VAL A 178 15.42 -0.28 -11.38
C VAL A 178 16.72 -0.01 -12.11
N VAL A 179 17.25 1.22 -12.05
CA VAL A 179 18.38 1.68 -12.88
C VAL A 179 19.70 1.75 -12.11
N LEU A 180 19.65 2.10 -10.82
CA LEU A 180 20.85 2.35 -10.00
C LEU A 180 21.27 1.15 -9.14
N ARG A 181 20.94 -0.08 -9.57
CA ARG A 181 21.36 -1.33 -8.90
C ARG A 181 22.53 -2.00 -9.59
#